data_AF-X1EDE7-F1
#
_entry.id   AF-X1EDE7-F1
#
_cell.length_a   1.000
_cell.length_b   1.000
_cell.length_c   1.000
_cell.angle_alpha   90.00
_cell.angle_beta   90.00
_cell.angle_gamma   90.00
#
_symmetry.space_group_name_H-M   'P 1'
#
loop_
_entity.id
_entity.type
_entity.pdbx_description
1 polymer ?
#
loop_
_entity_poly.entity_id
_entity_poly.type
_entity_poly.pdbx_seq_one_letter_code
_entity_poly.pdbx_strand_id
1 'polypeptide(L)'
;WDFPDGTLAGREFATYLVSAALGWNIVPHTIIREGPAGRGMLQRWVDQLGDADDDDLAEGAGIEPDLVDLCPSGKLPPGYLPILQAYDYAGDEVTLIHADDLRLRRMAVFDVLVNNADRKGGHILHGVDDRVYGVDHGLCLHTEDKLRTVLWGWAGKPVDDEMLETVRGFVDTL
;
A
#
# COMPACT_ATOMS: atom_id res chain seq x y z
N TRP A 1 5.60 -6.90 22.98
CA TRP A 1 4.46 -6.30 22.29
C TRP A 1 4.99 -5.02 21.68
N ASP A 2 4.87 -4.86 20.36
CA ASP A 2 5.59 -3.79 19.63
C ASP A 2 5.00 -2.40 19.86
N PHE A 3 3.75 -2.29 20.36
CA PHE A 3 3.08 -1.01 20.55
C PHE A 3 2.70 -0.76 22.02
N PRO A 4 3.52 -0.08 22.84
CA PRO A 4 3.24 0.07 24.26
C PRO A 4 1.91 0.80 24.55
N ASP A 5 1.47 1.65 23.62
CA ASP A 5 0.26 2.45 23.73
C ASP A 5 -0.74 2.21 22.58
N GLY A 6 -2.02 2.42 22.89
CA GLY A 6 -3.12 2.37 21.94
C GLY A 6 -3.55 0.96 21.54
N THR A 7 -4.33 0.86 20.47
CA THR A 7 -4.82 -0.41 19.92
C THR A 7 -4.56 -0.48 18.41
N LEU A 8 -4.47 -1.68 17.85
CA LEU A 8 -4.34 -1.85 16.40
C LEU A 8 -5.54 -1.23 15.66
N ALA A 9 -6.76 -1.39 16.17
CA ALA A 9 -7.95 -0.74 15.64
C ALA A 9 -7.86 0.80 15.67
N GLY A 10 -7.24 1.37 16.72
CA GLY A 10 -6.99 2.80 16.82
C GLY A 10 -5.98 3.28 15.76
N ARG A 11 -4.96 2.48 15.45
CA ARG A 11 -3.95 2.77 14.42
C ARG A 11 -4.54 2.72 13.02
N GLU A 12 -5.38 1.73 12.73
CA GLU A 12 -6.14 1.66 11.49
C GLU A 12 -6.99 2.92 11.28
N PHE A 13 -7.73 3.33 12.32
CA PHE A 13 -8.58 4.51 12.24
C PHE A 13 -7.77 5.81 12.13
N ALA A 14 -6.70 5.96 12.92
CA ALA A 14 -5.83 7.13 12.84
C ALA A 14 -5.16 7.26 11.46
N THR A 15 -4.70 6.14 10.89
CA THR A 15 -4.09 6.11 9.57
C THR A 15 -5.12 6.49 8.48
N TYR A 16 -6.37 6.02 8.60
CA TYR A 16 -7.47 6.51 7.77
C TYR A 16 -7.66 8.03 7.85
N LEU A 17 -7.67 8.60 9.06
CA LEU A 17 -7.83 10.05 9.25
C LEU A 17 -6.71 10.85 8.57
N VAL A 18 -5.45 10.42 8.70
CA VAL A 18 -4.31 11.05 8.00
C VAL A 18 -4.50 10.98 6.49
N SER A 19 -4.92 9.81 5.98
CA SER A 19 -5.17 9.60 4.56
C SER A 19 -6.27 10.50 3.98
N ALA A 20 -7.36 10.67 4.74
CA ALA A 20 -8.47 11.55 4.39
C ALA A 20 -8.05 13.03 4.45
N ALA A 21 -7.28 13.44 5.46
CA ALA A 21 -6.79 14.80 5.63
C ALA A 21 -5.83 15.23 4.51
N LEU A 22 -4.99 14.31 4.02
CA LEU A 22 -4.14 14.54 2.84
C LEU A 22 -4.93 14.66 1.53
N GLY A 23 -6.22 14.28 1.52
CA GLY A 23 -7.05 14.23 0.30
C GLY A 23 -6.68 13.11 -0.67
N TRP A 24 -5.62 12.33 -0.40
CA TRP A 24 -5.24 11.19 -1.23
C TRP A 24 -6.22 10.03 -1.10
N ASN A 25 -6.86 9.87 0.07
CA ASN A 25 -7.85 8.80 0.36
C ASN A 25 -7.34 7.41 -0.05
N ILE A 26 -6.12 7.09 0.37
CA ILE A 26 -5.45 5.80 0.18
C ILE A 26 -6.09 4.71 1.04
N VAL A 27 -6.46 5.03 2.28
CA VAL A 27 -7.06 4.07 3.19
C VAL A 27 -8.58 4.06 2.98
N PRO A 28 -9.22 2.89 2.78
CA PRO A 28 -10.67 2.81 2.72
C PRO A 28 -11.32 3.40 3.97
N HIS A 29 -12.57 3.84 3.85
CA HIS A 29 -13.29 4.45 4.97
C HIS A 29 -13.31 3.53 6.19
N THR A 30 -12.68 3.99 7.28
CA THR A 30 -12.55 3.25 8.54
C THR A 30 -13.29 3.98 9.65
N ILE A 31 -14.04 3.25 10.45
CA ILE A 31 -14.80 3.77 11.61
C ILE A 31 -14.55 2.91 12.83
N ILE A 32 -14.72 3.49 14.02
CA ILE A 32 -14.73 2.75 15.29
C ILE A 32 -16.17 2.44 15.70
N ARG A 33 -16.41 1.21 16.18
CA ARG A 33 -17.71 0.76 16.69
C ARG A 33 -17.57 -0.13 17.91
N GLU A 34 -18.59 -0.09 18.78
CA GLU A 34 -18.78 -1.09 19.83
C GLU A 34 -19.51 -2.29 19.24
N GLY A 35 -19.01 -3.50 19.51
CA GLY A 35 -19.63 -4.76 19.12
C GLY A 35 -19.70 -5.76 20.27
N PRO A 36 -20.24 -6.97 20.05
CA PRO A 36 -20.36 -8.01 21.08
C PRO A 36 -19.03 -8.41 21.73
N ALA A 37 -17.92 -8.24 21.00
CA ALA A 37 -16.56 -8.51 21.47
C ALA A 37 -15.83 -7.25 22.01
N GLY A 38 -16.53 -6.13 22.17
CA GLY A 38 -15.99 -4.84 22.59
C GLY A 38 -15.71 -3.89 21.43
N ARG A 39 -14.96 -2.83 21.72
CA ARG A 39 -14.61 -1.77 20.77
C ARG A 39 -13.63 -2.25 19.71
N GLY A 40 -13.98 -2.06 18.44
CA GLY A 40 -13.15 -2.41 17.29
C GLY A 40 -13.28 -1.39 16.15
N MET A 41 -12.65 -1.70 15.02
CA MET A 41 -12.81 -0.93 13.79
C MET A 41 -13.60 -1.72 12.74
N LEU A 42 -14.31 -1.00 11.88
CA LEU A 42 -14.88 -1.52 10.64
C LEU A 42 -14.30 -0.71 9.50
N GLN A 43 -13.84 -1.39 8.45
CA GLN A 43 -13.32 -0.79 7.24
C GLN A 43 -14.23 -1.15 6.07
N ARG A 44 -14.49 -0.19 5.19
CA ARG A 44 -15.25 -0.43 3.96
C ARG A 44 -14.55 -1.47 3.09
N TRP A 45 -15.29 -2.47 2.64
CA TRP A 45 -14.86 -3.43 1.63
C TRP A 45 -14.59 -2.72 0.29
N VAL A 46 -13.52 -3.11 -0.39
CA VAL A 46 -13.14 -2.59 -1.72
C VAL A 46 -13.30 -3.70 -2.72
N ASP A 47 -14.19 -3.53 -3.69
CA ASP A 47 -14.30 -4.42 -4.84
C ASP A 47 -13.15 -4.14 -5.81
N GLN A 48 -12.41 -5.17 -6.21
CA GLN A 48 -11.20 -5.01 -7.03
C GLN A 48 -11.42 -5.42 -8.49
N LEU A 49 -10.63 -4.82 -9.38
CA LEU A 49 -10.46 -5.34 -10.73
C LEU A 49 -9.72 -6.69 -10.63
N GLY A 50 -10.28 -7.75 -11.20
CA GLY A 50 -9.70 -9.09 -11.13
C GLY A 50 -10.31 -10.04 -10.10
N ASP A 51 -11.20 -9.58 -9.21
CA ASP A 51 -11.93 -10.45 -8.25
C ASP A 51 -12.96 -11.41 -8.94
N ALA A 52 -13.05 -11.40 -10.28
CA ALA A 52 -13.90 -12.31 -11.04
C ALA A 52 -13.18 -13.65 -11.24
N ASP A 53 -13.51 -14.62 -10.37
CA ASP A 53 -13.18 -16.06 -10.42
C ASP A 53 -11.91 -16.44 -11.23
N ASP A 54 -10.82 -16.60 -10.49
CA ASP A 54 -9.44 -16.95 -10.86
C ASP A 54 -9.26 -18.30 -11.60
N ASP A 55 -10.35 -18.98 -11.99
CA ASP A 55 -10.33 -20.30 -12.62
C ASP A 55 -10.02 -20.26 -14.14
N ASP A 56 -10.03 -19.07 -14.76
CA ASP A 56 -9.82 -18.89 -16.22
C ASP A 56 -8.48 -18.24 -16.61
N LEU A 57 -7.60 -17.88 -15.65
CA LEU A 57 -6.28 -17.30 -15.97
C LEU A 57 -5.28 -18.39 -16.35
N ALA A 58 -5.51 -18.96 -17.54
CA ALA A 58 -4.65 -19.92 -18.19
C ALA A 58 -3.22 -19.37 -18.39
N GLU A 59 -2.26 -20.22 -18.05
CA GLU A 59 -0.85 -20.10 -18.36
C GLU A 59 -0.60 -19.58 -19.80
N GLY A 60 0.09 -18.44 -19.92
CA GLY A 60 0.91 -18.16 -21.10
C GLY A 60 0.46 -17.09 -22.11
N ALA A 61 -0.56 -16.26 -21.85
CA ALA A 61 -0.95 -15.19 -22.78
C ALA A 61 -1.18 -13.82 -22.12
N GLY A 62 -0.16 -12.95 -22.14
CA GLY A 62 -0.31 -11.49 -22.21
C GLY A 62 -1.17 -10.79 -21.15
N ILE A 63 -1.20 -11.29 -19.91
CA ILE A 63 -1.79 -10.57 -18.78
C ILE A 63 -0.81 -9.46 -18.39
N GLU A 64 -1.25 -8.20 -18.40
CA GLU A 64 -0.46 -7.10 -17.86
C GLU A 64 -0.23 -7.36 -16.36
N PRO A 65 0.99 -7.16 -15.82
CA PRO A 65 1.26 -7.42 -14.41
C PRO A 65 0.36 -6.57 -13.51
N ASP A 66 0.08 -7.04 -12.31
CA ASP A 66 -0.59 -6.21 -11.30
C ASP A 66 0.27 -5.01 -10.90
N LEU A 67 -0.31 -4.08 -10.14
CA LEU A 67 0.39 -2.88 -9.63
C LEU A 67 1.69 -3.20 -8.88
N VAL A 68 1.76 -4.35 -8.21
CA VAL A 68 2.97 -4.93 -7.61
C VAL A 68 2.97 -6.42 -7.95
N ASP A 69 4.04 -6.90 -8.55
CA ASP A 69 4.11 -8.27 -9.05
C ASP A 69 5.55 -8.80 -9.07
N LEU A 70 5.71 -10.07 -9.45
CA LEU A 70 6.98 -10.71 -9.76
C LEU A 70 7.11 -10.89 -11.28
N CYS A 71 8.26 -10.55 -11.84
CA CYS A 71 8.60 -10.92 -13.21
C CYS A 71 9.89 -11.75 -13.25
N PRO A 72 10.14 -12.52 -14.32
CA PRO A 72 11.43 -13.16 -14.51
C PRO A 72 12.57 -12.13 -14.50
N SER A 73 13.72 -12.51 -13.93
CA SER A 73 14.89 -11.63 -13.88
C SER A 73 15.33 -11.17 -15.29
N GLY A 74 15.60 -9.87 -15.43
CA GLY A 74 15.96 -9.26 -16.73
C GLY A 74 14.80 -9.07 -17.71
N LYS A 75 13.55 -9.35 -17.32
CA LYS A 75 12.33 -9.17 -18.13
C LYS A 75 11.40 -8.09 -17.59
N LEU A 76 11.98 -6.96 -17.16
CA LEU A 76 11.22 -5.83 -16.61
C LEU A 76 10.21 -5.29 -17.65
N PRO A 77 8.90 -5.30 -17.36
CA PRO A 77 7.90 -4.72 -18.24
C PRO A 77 8.04 -3.18 -18.36
N PRO A 78 7.71 -2.58 -19.51
CA PRO A 78 7.68 -1.12 -19.64
C PRO A 78 6.74 -0.48 -18.60
N GLY A 79 7.18 0.62 -17.99
CA GLY A 79 6.38 1.32 -16.97
C GLY A 79 6.46 0.70 -15.57
N TYR A 80 7.37 -0.23 -15.32
CA TYR A 80 7.61 -0.81 -14.00
C TYR A 80 9.00 -0.48 -13.46
N LEU A 81 9.10 -0.43 -12.14
CA LEU A 81 10.34 -0.18 -11.41
C LEU A 81 10.75 -1.43 -10.63
N PRO A 82 12.01 -1.87 -10.73
CA PRO A 82 12.51 -3.00 -9.96
C PRO A 82 12.78 -2.62 -8.50
N ILE A 83 12.47 -3.54 -7.59
CA ILE A 83 12.67 -3.35 -6.15
C ILE A 83 13.81 -4.22 -5.65
N LEU A 84 13.70 -5.55 -5.81
CA LEU A 84 14.70 -6.53 -5.40
C LEU A 84 14.65 -7.76 -6.29
N GLN A 85 15.77 -8.47 -6.37
CA GLN A 85 15.84 -9.80 -6.97
C GLN A 85 15.75 -10.87 -5.88
N ALA A 86 15.04 -11.95 -6.17
CA ALA A 86 14.82 -13.08 -5.27
C ALA A 86 14.72 -14.38 -6.08
N TYR A 87 14.52 -15.48 -5.36
CA TYR A 87 14.17 -16.77 -5.93
C TYR A 87 12.74 -17.10 -5.53
N ASP A 88 11.95 -17.62 -6.48
CA ASP A 88 10.63 -18.15 -6.18
C ASP A 88 10.71 -19.55 -5.52
N TYR A 89 9.57 -20.19 -5.33
CA TYR A 89 9.51 -21.53 -4.74
C TYR A 89 10.07 -22.65 -5.63
N ALA A 90 10.14 -22.43 -6.95
CA ALA A 90 10.76 -23.36 -7.90
C ALA A 90 12.29 -23.17 -7.98
N GLY A 91 12.81 -22.07 -7.43
CA GLY A 91 14.22 -21.69 -7.49
C GLY A 91 14.56 -20.85 -8.71
N ASP A 92 13.57 -20.38 -9.45
CA ASP A 92 13.76 -19.48 -10.59
C ASP A 92 14.03 -18.06 -10.09
N GLU A 93 14.94 -17.35 -10.77
CA GLU A 93 15.29 -15.97 -10.42
C GLU A 93 14.19 -15.00 -10.87
N VAL A 94 13.60 -14.30 -9.91
CA VAL A 94 12.52 -13.35 -10.11
C VAL A 94 12.92 -11.97 -9.61
N THR A 95 12.29 -10.94 -10.16
CA THR A 95 12.39 -9.55 -9.70
C THR A 95 11.04 -9.10 -9.19
N LEU A 96 11.00 -8.62 -7.94
CA LEU A 96 9.85 -7.89 -7.41
C LEU A 96 9.81 -6.51 -8.06
N ILE A 97 8.66 -6.18 -8.64
CA ILE A 97 8.43 -4.94 -9.39
C ILE A 97 7.17 -4.23 -8.89
N HIS A 98 7.09 -2.93 -9.12
CA HIS A 98 5.83 -2.18 -9.02
C HIS A 98 5.67 -1.23 -10.21
N ALA A 99 4.44 -0.88 -10.55
CA ALA A 99 4.16 0.09 -11.60
C ALA A 99 4.71 1.48 -11.25
N ASP A 100 5.22 2.23 -12.24
CA ASP A 100 5.56 3.64 -12.12
C ASP A 100 4.28 4.50 -12.19
N ASP A 101 3.43 4.32 -11.18
CA ASP A 101 2.09 4.88 -11.10
C ASP A 101 2.02 5.98 -10.02
N LEU A 102 1.42 7.12 -10.34
CA LEU A 102 1.32 8.26 -9.41
C LEU A 102 0.53 7.91 -8.13
N ARG A 103 -0.48 7.03 -8.21
CA ARG A 103 -1.29 6.57 -7.08
C ARG A 103 -0.43 5.73 -6.12
N LEU A 104 0.44 4.86 -6.65
CA LEU A 104 1.43 4.14 -5.86
C LEU A 104 2.50 5.07 -5.28
N ARG A 105 2.94 6.08 -6.04
CA ARG A 105 3.92 7.05 -5.52
C ARG A 105 3.37 7.85 -4.34
N ARG A 106 2.09 8.25 -4.38
CA ARG A 106 1.38 8.84 -3.22
C ARG A 106 1.33 7.87 -2.04
N MET A 107 1.08 6.59 -2.28
CA MET A 107 1.10 5.56 -1.24
C MET A 107 2.51 5.37 -0.64
N ALA A 108 3.56 5.41 -1.44
CA ALA A 108 4.94 5.31 -0.94
C ALA A 108 5.30 6.47 -0.01
N VAL A 109 4.91 7.71 -0.38
CA VAL A 109 5.08 8.88 0.51
C VAL A 109 4.22 8.74 1.76
N PHE A 110 2.98 8.28 1.61
CA PHE A 110 2.08 8.04 2.74
C PHE A 110 2.65 7.02 3.74
N ASP A 111 3.20 5.90 3.26
CA ASP A 111 3.85 4.88 4.09
C ASP A 111 4.99 5.47 4.93
N VAL A 112 5.76 6.44 4.38
CA VAL A 112 6.78 7.19 5.15
C VAL A 112 6.13 8.04 6.24
N LEU A 113 5.10 8.83 5.89
CA LEU A 113 4.43 9.75 6.83
C LEU A 113 3.80 9.01 8.01
N VAL A 114 3.21 7.85 7.76
CA VAL A 114 2.56 7.04 8.80
C VAL A 114 3.48 5.98 9.38
N ASN A 115 4.76 5.94 9.00
CA ASN A 115 5.74 4.95 9.43
C ASN A 115 5.19 3.51 9.32
N ASN A 116 4.72 3.15 8.12
CA ASN A 116 4.12 1.85 7.85
C ASN A 116 5.18 0.75 7.93
N ALA A 117 4.98 -0.20 8.83
CA ALA A 117 5.92 -1.28 9.09
C ALA A 117 5.63 -2.60 8.35
N ASP A 118 4.63 -2.66 7.45
CA ASP A 118 4.24 -3.92 6.83
C ASP A 118 3.50 -3.78 5.48
N ARG A 119 3.84 -2.81 4.63
CA ARG A 119 3.23 -2.76 3.28
C ARG A 119 3.76 -3.92 2.41
N LYS A 120 2.85 -4.84 2.07
CA LYS A 120 3.06 -5.94 1.12
C LYS A 120 2.27 -5.71 -0.18
N GLY A 121 2.60 -6.44 -1.25
CA GLY A 121 1.88 -6.36 -2.53
C GLY A 121 0.37 -6.60 -2.37
N GLY A 122 -0.01 -7.69 -1.69
CA GLY A 122 -1.43 -7.99 -1.42
C GLY A 122 -2.15 -7.03 -0.45
N HIS A 123 -1.49 -5.97 0.04
CA HIS A 123 -2.15 -4.90 0.80
C HIS A 123 -2.54 -3.72 -0.10
N ILE A 124 -2.26 -3.80 -1.41
CA ILE A 124 -2.51 -2.78 -2.40
C ILE A 124 -3.66 -3.28 -3.27
N LEU A 125 -4.79 -2.57 -3.24
CA LEU A 125 -6.00 -2.98 -3.92
C LEU A 125 -6.29 -2.04 -5.08
N HIS A 126 -6.50 -2.57 -6.28
CA HIS A 126 -6.95 -1.78 -7.44
C HIS A 126 -8.47 -1.81 -7.49
N GLY A 127 -9.11 -0.76 -6.98
CA GLY A 127 -10.56 -0.68 -6.92
C GLY A 127 -11.19 -0.54 -8.31
N VAL A 128 -12.41 -1.06 -8.46
CA VAL A 128 -13.22 -0.90 -9.69
C VAL A 128 -13.57 0.57 -10.02
N ASP A 129 -13.32 1.49 -9.10
CA ASP A 129 -13.42 2.94 -9.27
C ASP A 129 -12.12 3.59 -9.78
N ASP A 130 -11.16 2.75 -10.23
CA ASP A 130 -9.82 3.14 -10.69
C ASP A 130 -8.98 3.87 -9.63
N ARG A 131 -9.30 3.67 -8.35
CA ARG A 131 -8.48 4.13 -7.24
C ARG A 131 -7.59 3.00 -6.74
N VAL A 132 -6.47 3.37 -6.14
CA VAL A 132 -5.57 2.43 -5.49
C VAL A 132 -5.66 2.62 -3.99
N TYR A 133 -6.02 1.56 -3.29
CA TYR A 133 -6.23 1.55 -1.85
C TYR A 133 -5.11 0.78 -1.15
N GLY A 134 -4.78 1.23 0.06
CA GLY A 134 -3.96 0.47 0.99
C GLY A 134 -4.82 -0.10 2.12
N VAL A 135 -4.56 -1.33 2.55
CA VAL A 135 -5.17 -1.94 3.74
C VAL A 135 -4.10 -2.37 4.75
N ASP A 136 -4.55 -2.86 5.92
CA ASP A 136 -3.72 -3.40 7.01
C ASP A 136 -2.71 -2.38 7.59
N HIS A 137 -3.23 -1.35 8.24
CA HIS A 137 -2.44 -0.28 8.88
C HIS A 137 -2.35 -0.40 10.40
N GLY A 138 -2.72 -1.54 10.97
CA GLY A 138 -2.58 -1.81 12.41
C GLY A 138 -1.15 -1.63 12.92
N LEU A 139 -0.15 -1.79 12.03
CA LEU A 139 1.28 -1.66 12.33
C LEU A 139 1.88 -0.30 11.94
N CYS A 140 1.06 0.72 11.69
CA CYS A 140 1.51 2.10 11.45
C CYS A 140 1.66 2.92 12.75
N LEU A 141 2.24 4.11 12.62
CA LEU A 141 2.41 5.13 13.66
C LEU A 141 3.24 4.63 14.85
N HIS A 142 4.24 3.81 14.56
CA HIS A 142 5.22 3.37 15.55
C HIS A 142 6.14 4.56 15.94
N THR A 143 6.59 4.61 17.18
CA THR A 143 7.45 5.70 17.70
C THR A 143 8.90 5.57 17.26
N GLU A 144 9.40 4.34 17.13
CA GLU A 144 10.65 4.04 16.44
C GLU A 144 10.43 3.95 14.93
N ASP A 145 11.46 4.26 14.14
CA ASP A 145 11.44 4.10 12.69
C ASP A 145 11.38 2.61 12.32
N LYS A 146 10.26 2.20 11.71
CA LYS A 146 9.96 0.80 11.35
C LYS A 146 9.54 0.65 9.89
N LEU A 147 9.70 1.69 9.08
CA LEU A 147 9.28 1.71 7.67
C LEU A 147 9.70 0.44 6.93
N ARG A 148 8.69 -0.30 6.45
CA ARG A 148 8.86 -1.47 5.60
C ARG A 148 7.73 -1.50 4.58
N THR A 149 8.11 -1.34 3.33
CA THR A 149 7.20 -1.28 2.19
C THR A 149 7.77 -2.00 0.98
N VAL A 150 6.91 -2.45 0.07
CA VAL A 150 7.32 -2.94 -1.26
C VAL A 150 7.52 -1.81 -2.27
N LEU A 151 7.17 -0.56 -1.93
CA LEU A 151 7.21 0.58 -2.87
C LEU A 151 8.58 1.30 -2.91
N TRP A 152 9.67 0.52 -2.95
CA TRP A 152 11.05 1.05 -2.96
C TRP A 152 11.61 1.37 -4.34
N GLY A 153 10.88 1.18 -5.44
CA GLY A 153 11.39 1.44 -6.80
C GLY A 153 11.78 2.90 -7.06
N TRP A 154 11.26 3.84 -6.26
CA TRP A 154 11.68 5.24 -6.25
C TRP A 154 12.77 5.58 -5.21
N ALA A 155 13.40 4.60 -4.57
CA ALA A 155 14.44 4.86 -3.56
C ALA A 155 15.54 5.78 -4.10
N GLY A 156 15.93 6.78 -3.30
CA GLY A 156 16.91 7.80 -3.69
C GLY A 156 16.41 8.85 -4.68
N LYS A 157 15.17 8.77 -5.15
CA LYS A 157 14.52 9.84 -5.93
C LYS A 157 13.88 10.87 -4.98
N PRO A 158 13.88 12.16 -5.34
CA PRO A 158 13.14 13.15 -4.59
C PRO A 158 11.62 12.92 -4.67
N VAL A 159 10.90 13.31 -3.63
CA VAL A 159 9.46 13.54 -3.71
C VAL A 159 9.23 14.82 -4.52
N ASP A 160 8.28 14.81 -5.45
CA ASP A 160 7.99 16.00 -6.26
C ASP A 160 7.29 17.10 -5.45
N ASP A 161 7.36 18.32 -5.99
CA ASP A 161 6.89 19.53 -5.33
C ASP A 161 5.38 19.50 -5.05
N GLU A 162 4.57 18.85 -5.88
CA GLU A 162 3.11 18.75 -5.69
C GLU A 162 2.77 17.90 -4.46
N MET A 163 3.42 16.74 -4.31
CA MET A 163 3.25 15.90 -3.12
C MET A 163 3.82 16.58 -1.87
N LEU A 164 5.00 17.20 -1.96
CA LEU A 164 5.56 17.95 -0.84
C LEU A 164 4.65 19.12 -0.40
N GLU A 165 4.03 19.82 -1.35
CA GLU A 165 3.09 20.88 -1.03
C GLU A 165 1.84 20.37 -0.33
N THR A 166 1.31 19.23 -0.78
CA THR A 166 0.17 18.58 -0.10
C THR A 166 0.54 18.21 1.35
N VAL A 167 1.74 17.66 1.56
CA VAL A 167 2.22 17.30 2.90
C VAL A 167 2.43 18.54 3.77
N ARG A 168 3.02 19.62 3.22
CA ARG A 168 3.15 20.90 3.93
C ARG A 168 1.79 21.44 4.37
N GLY A 169 0.83 21.47 3.45
CA GLY A 169 -0.54 21.89 3.74
C GLY A 169 -1.18 21.07 4.85
N PHE A 170 -0.98 19.74 4.87
CA PHE A 170 -1.46 18.88 5.95
C PHE A 170 -0.81 19.23 7.30
N VAL A 171 0.51 19.42 7.35
CA VAL A 171 1.22 19.80 8.58
C VAL A 171 0.71 21.13 9.15
N ASP A 172 0.36 22.09 8.29
CA ASP A 172 -0.20 23.38 8.72
C ASP A 172 -1.62 23.26 9.32
N THR A 173 -2.29 22.12 9.17
CA THR A 173 -3.61 21.85 9.77
C THR A 173 -3.58 21.10 11.11
N LEU A 174 -2.40 20.62 11.53
CA LEU A 174 -2.20 19.90 12.81
C LEU A 174 -2.06 20.85 13.99
#